data_AF-A9KK39-F1
#
_entry.id   AF-A9KK39-F1
#
_cell.length_a   1.000
_cell.length_b   1.000
_cell.length_c   1.000
_cell.angle_alpha   90.00
_cell.angle_beta   90.00
_cell.angle_gamma   90.00
#
_symmetry.space_group_name_H-M   'P 1'
#
loop_
_entity.id
_entity.type
_entity.pdbx_description
1 polymer ?
#
loop_
_entity_poly.entity_id
_entity_poly.type
_entity_poly.pdbx_seq_one_letter_code
_entity_poly.pdbx_strand_id
1 'polypeptide(L)'
;MARIFKWKRCIEPVTIEITGERNGIERFMMEFASYKKQTIIDDESGKCSATLWYDLQDETELLIKLLSFGPILKVTGPDQMLKQIEERINKQYQLLYPYSVK
;
A
#
# COMPACT_ATOMS: atom_id res chain seq x y z
N MET A 1 5.36 -4.17 -35.94
CA MET A 1 5.51 -3.29 -34.76
C MET A 1 4.17 -3.14 -34.06
N ALA A 2 4.21 -2.98 -32.72
CA ALA A 2 3.12 -2.71 -31.78
C ALA A 2 2.26 -3.90 -31.27
N ARG A 3 2.79 -4.68 -30.31
CA ARG A 3 1.98 -5.25 -29.20
C ARG A 3 2.33 -4.47 -27.94
N ILE A 4 1.93 -3.21 -27.92
CA ILE A 4 2.13 -2.31 -26.79
C ILE A 4 1.23 -2.81 -25.64
N PHE A 5 1.88 -3.14 -24.53
CA PHE A 5 1.36 -3.36 -23.16
C PHE A 5 -0.16 -3.33 -23.00
N LYS A 6 -0.77 -4.50 -22.76
CA LYS A 6 -2.17 -4.62 -22.36
C LYS A 6 -2.27 -4.37 -20.85
N TRP A 7 -2.54 -3.13 -20.44
CA TRP A 7 -2.78 -2.78 -19.03
C TRP A 7 -3.93 -3.59 -18.46
N LYS A 8 -3.62 -4.50 -17.53
CA LYS A 8 -4.63 -5.21 -16.74
C LYS A 8 -4.72 -4.52 -15.39
N ARG A 9 -5.79 -3.76 -15.20
CA ARG A 9 -6.14 -3.18 -13.91
C ARG A 9 -6.49 -4.28 -12.90
N CYS A 10 -6.22 -4.00 -11.63
CA CYS A 10 -6.68 -4.84 -10.53
C CYS A 10 -8.22 -4.98 -10.57
N ILE A 11 -8.70 -6.19 -10.25
CA ILE A 11 -10.14 -6.46 -10.11
C ILE A 11 -10.63 -5.90 -8.77
N GLU A 12 -9.85 -6.12 -7.72
CA GLU A 12 -10.10 -5.61 -6.38
C GLU A 12 -9.09 -4.50 -6.06
N PRO A 13 -9.54 -3.29 -5.70
CA PRO A 13 -8.64 -2.21 -5.28
C PRO A 13 -8.09 -2.47 -3.87
N VAL A 14 -6.93 -1.89 -3.57
CA VAL A 14 -6.37 -1.91 -2.22
C VAL A 14 -7.10 -0.88 -1.36
N THR A 15 -7.55 -1.30 -0.18
CA THR A 15 -8.13 -0.42 0.83
C THR A 15 -7.12 -0.17 1.95
N ILE A 16 -7.05 1.08 2.41
CA ILE A 16 -5.97 1.57 3.26
C ILE A 16 -6.53 2.55 4.29
N GLU A 17 -6.00 2.50 5.51
CA GLU A 17 -6.13 3.53 6.54
C GLU A 17 -4.78 4.23 6.75
N ILE A 18 -4.78 5.55 6.82
CA ILE A 18 -3.60 6.39 7.01
C ILE A 18 -3.83 7.30 8.22
N THR A 19 -2.87 7.35 9.13
CA THR A 19 -2.91 8.30 10.26
C THR A 19 -2.35 9.67 9.86
N GLY A 20 -2.81 10.74 10.52
CA GLY A 20 -2.27 12.09 10.34
C GLY A 20 -0.86 12.29 10.91
N GLU A 21 -0.30 11.28 11.60
CA GLU A 21 1.03 11.38 12.21
C GLU A 21 2.13 11.53 11.14
N ARG A 22 3.16 12.33 11.46
CA ARG A 22 4.32 12.56 10.58
C ARG A 22 3.93 13.02 9.15
N ASN A 23 2.83 13.76 9.03
CA ASN A 23 2.24 14.23 7.76
C ASN A 23 1.91 13.06 6.81
N GLY A 24 1.41 11.96 7.37
CA GLY A 24 1.14 10.72 6.64
C GLY A 24 0.15 10.91 5.50
N ILE A 25 -0.90 11.71 5.73
CA ILE A 25 -1.95 11.96 4.74
C ILE A 25 -1.40 12.75 3.55
N GLU A 26 -0.68 13.85 3.76
CA GLU A 26 -0.11 14.65 2.68
C GLU A 26 0.90 13.85 1.86
N ARG A 27 1.76 13.09 2.55
CA ARG A 27 2.73 12.19 1.90
C ARG A 27 2.02 11.14 1.05
N PHE A 28 0.93 10.55 1.55
CA PHE A 28 0.12 9.60 0.79
C PHE A 28 -0.48 10.25 -0.46
N MET A 29 -1.07 11.44 -0.33
CA MET A 29 -1.67 12.14 -1.46
C MET A 29 -0.65 12.43 -2.57
N MET A 30 0.56 12.85 -2.20
CA MET A 30 1.67 13.13 -3.14
C MET A 30 2.23 11.85 -3.78
N GLU A 31 2.58 10.84 -2.97
CA GLU A 31 3.20 9.59 -3.46
C GLU A 31 2.26 8.85 -4.41
N PHE A 32 0.97 8.84 -4.11
CA PHE A 32 -0.04 8.14 -4.90
C PHE A 32 -0.81 9.08 -5.85
N ALA A 33 -0.24 10.23 -6.21
CA ALA A 33 -0.88 11.24 -7.07
C ALA A 33 -1.33 10.69 -8.44
N SER A 34 -0.49 9.86 -9.06
CA SER A 34 -0.74 9.27 -10.39
C SER A 34 -1.75 8.11 -10.39
N TYR A 35 -2.04 7.53 -9.23
CA TYR A 35 -2.96 6.41 -9.11
C TYR A 35 -4.39 6.92 -9.10
N LYS A 36 -5.29 6.15 -9.73
CA LYS A 36 -6.71 6.32 -9.49
C LYS A 36 -6.97 5.98 -8.02
N LYS A 37 -7.49 6.94 -7.25
CA LYS A 37 -7.80 6.79 -5.84
C LYS A 37 -9.07 7.52 -5.44
N GLN A 38 -9.73 7.00 -4.42
CA GLN A 38 -10.77 7.68 -3.68
C GLN A 38 -10.33 7.78 -2.22
N THR A 39 -10.53 8.93 -1.60
CA THR A 39 -10.09 9.20 -0.23
C THR A 39 -11.20 9.85 0.57
N ILE A 40 -11.31 9.47 1.84
CA ILE A 40 -12.25 10.02 2.80
C ILE A 40 -11.44 10.41 4.02
N ILE A 41 -11.49 11.70 4.39
CA ILE A 41 -10.86 12.20 5.60
C ILE A 41 -11.94 12.26 6.67
N ASP A 42 -11.64 11.66 7.82
CA ASP A 42 -12.48 11.76 9.00
C ASP A 42 -11.94 12.89 9.89
N ASP A 43 -12.68 13.99 9.96
CA ASP A 43 -12.30 15.17 10.74
C ASP A 43 -12.27 14.89 12.25
N GLU A 44 -13.03 13.90 12.75
CA GLU A 44 -13.05 13.57 14.18
C GLU A 44 -11.81 12.79 14.60
N SER A 45 -11.41 11.77 13.82
CA SER A 45 -10.24 10.95 14.13
C SER A 45 -8.93 11.47 13.54
N GLY A 46 -8.98 12.41 12.58
CA GLY A 46 -7.83 12.90 11.84
C GLY A 46 -7.17 11.83 10.95
N LYS A 47 -7.90 10.76 10.63
CA LYS A 47 -7.44 9.66 9.76
C LYS A 47 -7.99 9.81 8.35
N CYS A 48 -7.31 9.18 7.40
CA CYS A 48 -7.75 9.09 6.02
C CYS A 48 -7.96 7.62 5.64
N SER A 49 -9.13 7.30 5.09
CA SER A 49 -9.40 6.04 4.43
C SER A 49 -9.23 6.21 2.92
N ALA A 50 -8.52 5.30 2.26
CA ALA A 50 -8.28 5.34 0.83
C ALA A 50 -8.62 4.02 0.15
N THR A 51 -9.16 4.12 -1.06
CA THR A 51 -9.32 3.01 -2.02
C THR A 51 -8.48 3.31 -3.25
N LEU A 52 -7.55 2.42 -3.59
CA LEU A 52 -6.53 2.62 -4.60
C LEU A 52 -6.61 1.55 -5.69
N TRP A 53 -6.74 1.97 -6.96
CA TRP A 53 -6.67 1.07 -8.11
C TRP A 53 -5.28 1.14 -8.74
N TYR A 54 -4.76 -0.01 -9.16
CA TYR A 54 -3.42 -0.15 -9.72
C TYR A 54 -3.43 -1.10 -10.91
N ASP A 55 -2.41 -1.00 -11.76
CA ASP A 55 -2.17 -1.99 -12.81
C ASP A 55 -1.37 -3.16 -12.23
N LEU A 56 -1.76 -4.39 -12.58
CA LEU A 56 -1.14 -5.62 -12.03
C LEU A 56 0.37 -5.71 -12.33
N GLN A 57 0.84 -5.01 -13.36
CA GLN A 57 2.26 -4.94 -13.71
C GLN A 57 3.06 -4.11 -12.69
N ASP A 58 2.41 -3.18 -12.00
CA ASP A 58 3.01 -2.25 -11.04
C ASP A 58 2.75 -2.70 -9.58
N GLU A 59 2.14 -3.88 -9.37
CA GLU A 59 1.78 -4.37 -8.03
C GLU A 59 2.98 -4.44 -7.08
N THR A 60 4.15 -4.83 -7.59
CA THR A 60 5.37 -4.87 -6.78
C THR A 60 5.85 -3.47 -6.39
N GLU A 61 5.74 -2.49 -7.28
CA GLU A 61 6.08 -1.09 -6.96
C GLU A 61 5.11 -0.52 -5.93
N LEU A 62 3.81 -0.80 -6.10
CA LEU A 62 2.79 -0.44 -5.11
C LEU A 62 3.11 -1.01 -3.73
N LEU A 63 3.45 -2.30 -3.64
CA LEU A 63 3.83 -2.95 -2.37
C LEU A 63 5.01 -2.24 -1.70
N ILE A 64 6.04 -1.90 -2.47
CA ILE A 64 7.23 -1.19 -1.95
C ILE A 64 6.84 0.18 -1.41
N LYS A 65 6.03 0.95 -2.16
CA LYS A 65 5.55 2.27 -1.73
C LYS A 65 4.74 2.17 -0.46
N LEU A 66 3.79 1.24 -0.37
CA LEU A 66 2.98 1.05 0.84
C LEU A 66 3.84 0.68 2.06
N LEU A 67 4.78 -0.26 1.91
CA LEU A 67 5.70 -0.65 2.97
C LEU A 67 6.61 0.50 3.43
N SER A 68 6.94 1.45 2.54
CA SER A 68 7.79 2.60 2.87
C SER A 68 7.15 3.59 3.87
N PHE A 69 5.82 3.55 4.03
CA PHE A 69 5.11 4.33 5.06
C PHE A 69 5.25 3.72 6.46
N GLY A 70 5.65 2.44 6.55
CA GLY A 70 5.75 1.73 7.82
C GLY A 70 4.43 1.77 8.61
N PRO A 71 4.47 2.04 9.93
CA PRO A 71 3.28 1.94 10.79
C PRO A 71 2.23 3.04 10.57
N ILE A 72 2.54 4.09 9.81
CA ILE A 72 1.63 5.22 9.53
C ILE A 72 0.48 4.78 8.62
N LEU A 73 0.72 3.77 7.80
CA LEU A 73 -0.21 3.25 6.80
C LEU A 73 -0.56 1.81 7.13
N LYS A 74 -1.85 1.51 7.17
CA LYS A 74 -2.37 0.16 7.35
C LYS A 74 -3.19 -0.24 6.14
N VAL A 75 -2.78 -1.30 5.46
CA VAL A 75 -3.65 -1.94 4.46
C VAL A 75 -4.75 -2.70 5.19
N THR A 76 -5.98 -2.58 4.71
CA THR A 76 -7.18 -3.23 5.27
C THR A 76 -7.79 -4.27 4.34
N GLY A 77 -7.33 -4.35 3.09
CA GLY A 77 -7.77 -5.32 2.10
C GLY A 77 -7.19 -5.02 0.70
N PRO A 78 -7.32 -5.95 -0.25
CA PRO A 78 -7.87 -7.30 -0.11
C PRO A 78 -6.90 -8.26 0.62
N ASP A 79 -7.37 -9.45 1.01
CA ASP A 79 -6.59 -10.45 1.76
C ASP A 79 -5.29 -10.85 1.04
N GLN A 80 -5.33 -10.95 -0.29
CA GLN A 80 -4.13 -11.22 -1.08
C GLN A 80 -3.05 -10.14 -0.87
N MET A 81 -3.44 -8.87 -0.78
CA MET A 81 -2.52 -7.76 -0.56
C MET A 81 -1.93 -7.79 0.86
N LEU A 82 -2.77 -8.08 1.85
CA LEU A 82 -2.35 -8.27 3.25
C LEU A 82 -1.30 -9.37 3.37
N LYS A 83 -1.55 -10.53 2.74
CA LYS A 83 -0.62 -11.65 2.73
C LYS A 83 0.74 -11.28 2.12
N GLN A 84 0.75 -10.56 1.00
CA GLN A 84 2.00 -10.11 0.37
C GLN A 84 2.80 -9.15 1.25
N ILE A 85 2.13 -8.25 1.97
CA ILE A 85 2.76 -7.33 2.92
C ILE A 85 3.33 -8.10 4.10
N GLU A 86 2.56 -9.00 4.70
CA GLU A 86 2.98 -9.83 5.83
C GLU A 86 4.21 -10.68 5.48
N GLU A 87 4.18 -11.38 4.35
CA GLU A 87 5.32 -12.18 3.87
C GLU A 87 6.60 -11.35 3.72
N ARG A 88 6.49 -10.11 3.23
CA ARG A 88 7.64 -9.21 3.04
C ARG A 88 8.17 -8.68 4.37
N ILE A 89 7.29 -8.30 5.30
CA ILE A 89 7.69 -7.87 6.65
C ILE A 89 8.37 -9.02 7.39
N ASN A 90 7.83 -10.24 7.30
CA ASN A 90 8.43 -11.42 7.93
C ASN A 90 9.81 -11.73 7.36
N LYS A 91 10.00 -11.64 6.03
CA LYS A 91 11.31 -11.78 5.40
C LYS A 91 12.29 -10.71 5.88
N GLN A 92 11.86 -9.45 5.97
CA GLN A 92 12.68 -8.36 6.49
C GLN A 92 13.07 -8.62 7.96
N TYR A 93 12.12 -9.07 8.78
CA TYR A 93 12.35 -9.42 10.17
C TYR A 93 13.39 -10.54 10.31
N GLN A 94 13.25 -11.62 9.54
CA GLN A 94 14.20 -12.75 9.53
C GLN A 94 15.62 -12.31 9.15
N LEU A 95 15.75 -11.38 8.19
CA LEU A 95 17.04 -10.83 7.78
C LEU A 95 17.68 -9.97 8.88
N LEU A 96 16.89 -9.20 9.62
CA LEU A 96 17.37 -8.33 10.70
C LEU A 96 17.62 -9.10 12.00
N TYR A 97 16.86 -10.17 12.24
CA TYR A 97 16.87 -10.94 13.47
C TYR A 97 16.98 -12.46 13.21
N PRO A 98 18.09 -12.93 12.59
CA PRO A 98 18.24 -14.32 12.15
C PRO A 98 18.23 -15.35 13.30
N TYR A 99 18.40 -14.92 14.55
CA TYR A 99 18.42 -15.79 15.74
C TYR A 99 17.14 -15.72 16.59
N SER A 100 16.14 -14.93 16.18
CA SER A 100 14.89 -14.72 16.94
C SER A 100 13.75 -15.66 16.54
N VAL A 101 13.90 -16.41 15.44
CA VAL A 101 12.95 -17.43 15.02
C VAL A 101 13.41 -18.77 15.59
N LYS A 102 12.76 -19.23 16.67
CA LYS A 102 12.91 -20.58 17.21
C LYS A 102 12.04 -21.57 16.46
#